data_AF-A0A7D6V9D3-F1
#
_entry.id   AF-A0A7D6V9D3-F1
#
_cell.length_a   1.000
_cell.length_b   1.000
_cell.length_c   1.000
_cell.angle_alpha   90.00
_cell.angle_beta   90.00
_cell.angle_gamma   90.00
#
_symmetry.space_group_name_H-M   'P 1'
#
loop_
_entity.id
_entity.type
_entity.pdbx_description
1 polymer ?
#
loop_
_entity_poly.entity_id
_entity_poly.type
_entity_poly.pdbx_seq_one_letter_code
_entity_poly.pdbx_strand_id
1 'polypeptide(L)'
;MSEPHYFGTGELSEFLRMPPWERAVPRTVVLPGLRPPAPPALHWTDGEQARWERAWMHDDEEPGDGWQAEIDRVFAAREAHGEQVPWLLAAAPFELVEPYGHVLNSIDFGGRGLSTLRRVLARFGDKAVTVMVRAAQRDPDNASVLLPVDGTAATFVMARLLRGYRTQRDGLAWFARHIGTAAPDLVAAAVDAPQRQRTLAWTTLDTLSRVGHREAIHCTAAEFGADVLAAVETRLRPRQSA
;
A
#
# COMPACT_ATOMS: atom_id res chain seq x y z
N MET A 1 -45.00 0.14 -56.04
CA MET A 1 -44.13 -1.05 -56.20
C MET A 1 -42.87 -0.75 -55.42
N SER A 2 -42.78 -1.24 -54.17
CA SER A 2 -41.62 -1.02 -53.30
C SER A 2 -40.82 -2.30 -53.24
N GLU A 3 -39.54 -2.22 -53.61
CA GLU A 3 -38.60 -3.33 -53.50
C GLU A 3 -38.28 -3.61 -52.02
N PRO A 4 -38.21 -4.89 -51.60
CA PRO A 4 -37.76 -5.24 -50.27
C PRO A 4 -36.23 -5.10 -50.19
N HIS A 5 -35.77 -4.22 -49.31
CA HIS A 5 -34.38 -4.19 -48.88
C HIS A 5 -34.03 -5.52 -48.20
N TYR A 6 -33.29 -6.37 -48.91
CA TYR A 6 -32.60 -7.51 -48.33
C TYR A 6 -31.54 -7.00 -47.35
N PHE A 7 -31.69 -7.34 -46.07
CA PHE A 7 -30.60 -7.26 -45.11
C PHE A 7 -29.47 -8.17 -45.61
N GLY A 8 -28.37 -7.56 -46.04
CA GLY A 8 -27.17 -8.28 -46.42
C GLY A 8 -26.79 -9.27 -45.34
N THR A 9 -26.32 -10.44 -45.75
CA THR A 9 -25.69 -11.45 -44.91
C THR A 9 -24.44 -10.87 -44.27
N GLY A 10 -24.64 -10.02 -43.26
CA GLY A 10 -23.57 -9.50 -42.43
C GLY A 10 -22.93 -10.69 -41.76
N GLU A 11 -21.67 -10.93 -42.11
CA GLU A 11 -20.85 -11.94 -41.47
C GLU A 11 -21.01 -11.83 -39.95
N LEU A 12 -21.60 -12.86 -39.34
CA LEU A 12 -21.65 -12.98 -37.89
C LEU A 12 -20.24 -12.83 -37.36
N SER A 13 -20.04 -11.90 -36.43
CA SER A 13 -18.77 -11.71 -35.73
C SER A 13 -18.21 -13.06 -35.27
N GLU A 14 -16.91 -13.26 -35.42
CA GLU A 14 -16.19 -14.45 -34.93
C GLU A 14 -16.52 -14.76 -33.45
N PHE A 15 -16.86 -13.72 -32.69
CA PHE A 15 -17.30 -13.81 -31.30
C PHE A 15 -18.60 -14.61 -31.09
N LEU A 16 -19.45 -14.71 -32.10
CA LEU A 16 -20.68 -15.53 -32.09
C LEU A 16 -20.50 -16.89 -32.75
N ARG A 17 -19.42 -17.09 -33.53
CA ARG A 17 -19.15 -18.35 -34.22
C ARG A 17 -18.48 -19.38 -33.31
N MET A 18 -17.67 -18.93 -32.36
CA MET A 18 -16.93 -19.83 -31.47
C MET A 18 -17.56 -19.89 -30.08
N PRO A 19 -18.14 -21.03 -29.68
CA PRO A 19 -18.80 -21.15 -28.40
C PRO A 19 -17.78 -20.98 -27.25
N PRO A 20 -18.21 -20.45 -26.09
CA PRO A 20 -17.30 -20.05 -25.02
C PRO A 20 -16.46 -21.21 -24.47
N TRP A 21 -16.89 -22.47 -24.62
CA TRP A 21 -16.16 -23.66 -24.19
C TRP A 21 -15.07 -24.13 -25.17
N GLU A 22 -15.05 -23.65 -26.42
CA GLU A 22 -14.01 -23.95 -27.41
C GLU A 22 -12.90 -22.90 -27.45
N ARG A 23 -13.05 -21.82 -26.70
CA ARG A 23 -12.04 -20.75 -26.64
C ARG A 23 -10.83 -21.23 -25.86
N ALA A 24 -9.66 -21.22 -26.50
CA ALA A 24 -8.40 -21.44 -25.83
C ALA A 24 -8.25 -20.41 -24.69
N VAL A 25 -8.23 -20.89 -23.45
CA VAL A 25 -7.93 -20.05 -22.30
C VAL A 25 -6.43 -19.74 -22.35
N PRO A 26 -6.02 -18.46 -22.40
CA PRO A 26 -4.60 -18.13 -22.34
C PRO A 26 -3.97 -18.76 -21.11
N ARG A 27 -2.95 -19.59 -21.31
CA ARG A 27 -2.20 -20.17 -20.18
C ARG A 27 -1.56 -19.03 -19.42
N THR A 28 -1.89 -18.92 -18.14
CA THR A 28 -1.22 -17.97 -17.26
C THR A 28 0.19 -18.49 -17.02
N VAL A 29 1.19 -17.75 -17.49
CA VAL A 29 2.59 -18.03 -17.20
C VAL A 29 2.81 -17.71 -15.71
N VAL A 30 3.08 -18.73 -14.91
CA VAL A 30 3.45 -18.60 -13.50
C VAL A 30 4.96 -18.77 -13.42
N LEU A 31 5.64 -17.72 -12.98
CA LEU A 31 7.10 -17.72 -12.81
C LEU A 31 7.39 -17.67 -11.29
N PRO A 32 7.51 -18.82 -10.63
CA PRO A 32 7.73 -18.87 -9.19
C PRO A 32 9.03 -18.18 -8.78
N GLY A 33 8.96 -17.40 -7.69
CA GLY A 33 10.14 -16.90 -6.99
C GLY A 33 10.85 -15.73 -7.68
N LEU A 34 10.13 -14.95 -8.48
CA LEU A 34 10.70 -13.79 -9.19
C LEU A 34 11.39 -12.78 -8.27
N ARG A 35 10.89 -12.58 -7.05
CA ARG A 35 11.50 -11.64 -6.10
C ARG A 35 11.18 -11.99 -4.65
N PRO A 36 12.18 -11.98 -3.74
CA PRO A 36 11.91 -12.02 -2.31
C PRO A 36 11.23 -10.72 -1.85
N PRO A 37 10.37 -10.75 -0.81
CA PRO A 37 9.77 -9.55 -0.26
C PRO A 37 10.85 -8.54 0.17
N ALA A 38 10.73 -7.30 -0.29
CA ALA A 38 11.58 -6.20 0.13
C ALA A 38 11.29 -5.85 1.60
N PRO A 39 12.33 -5.71 2.44
CA PRO A 39 12.16 -5.27 3.81
C PRO A 39 11.59 -3.84 3.84
N PRO A 40 10.86 -3.47 4.89
CA PRO A 40 10.39 -2.12 5.05
C PRO A 40 11.55 -1.14 5.24
N ALA A 41 11.45 0.06 4.67
CA ALA A 41 12.43 1.13 4.80
C ALA A 41 11.76 2.50 4.92
N LEU A 42 12.41 3.44 5.60
CA LEU A 42 11.95 4.83 5.66
C LEU A 42 12.68 5.71 4.67
N HIS A 43 11.90 6.42 3.86
CA HIS A 43 12.35 7.49 2.99
C HIS A 43 11.59 8.73 3.41
N TRP A 44 12.23 9.67 4.09
CA TRP A 44 11.64 10.97 4.43
C TRP A 44 11.91 11.98 3.31
N THR A 45 10.97 12.89 3.07
CA THR A 45 11.23 14.10 2.26
C THR A 45 11.78 15.19 3.17
N ASP A 46 12.40 16.21 2.57
CA ASP A 46 13.01 17.32 3.31
C ASP A 46 12.04 17.93 4.33
N GLY A 47 12.44 17.87 5.61
CA GLY A 47 11.67 18.41 6.74
C GLY A 47 10.42 17.60 7.13
N GLU A 48 10.09 16.50 6.45
CA GLU A 48 8.89 15.70 6.75
C GLU A 48 8.96 15.06 8.13
N GLN A 49 10.09 14.45 8.48
CA GLN A 49 10.29 13.82 9.79
C GLN A 49 10.11 14.84 10.92
N ALA A 50 10.81 15.97 10.84
CA ALA A 50 10.71 17.05 11.83
C ALA A 50 9.30 17.64 11.94
N ARG A 51 8.56 17.73 10.81
CA ARG A 51 7.16 18.15 10.82
C ARG A 51 6.27 17.11 11.52
N TRP A 52 6.51 15.83 11.30
CA TRP A 52 5.73 14.74 11.91
C TRP A 52 6.01 14.61 13.40
N GLU A 53 7.26 14.81 13.82
CA GLU A 53 7.66 14.87 15.23
C GLU A 53 6.92 15.98 16.00
N ARG A 54 6.63 17.11 15.34
CA ARG A 54 5.88 18.24 15.90
C ARG A 54 4.38 18.23 15.58
N ALA A 55 3.84 17.14 15.02
CA ALA A 55 2.44 17.09 14.63
C ALA A 55 1.54 17.31 15.86
N TRP A 56 0.59 18.25 15.83
CA TRP A 56 -0.24 18.58 16.99
C TRP A 56 -0.97 17.37 17.57
N MET A 57 -0.99 17.25 18.92
CA MET A 57 -1.81 16.30 19.66
C MET A 57 -2.72 17.04 20.64
N HIS A 58 -3.88 16.44 20.95
CA HIS A 58 -4.85 17.06 21.85
C HIS A 58 -4.34 17.20 23.28
N ASP A 59 -3.56 16.21 23.74
CA ASP A 59 -3.07 16.09 25.11
C ASP A 59 -1.54 16.20 25.16
N ASP A 60 -1.02 17.37 24.74
CA ASP A 60 0.42 17.68 24.85
C ASP A 60 0.81 18.22 26.26
N GLU A 61 -0.14 18.27 27.20
CA GLU A 61 0.12 18.72 28.56
C GLU A 61 0.96 17.71 29.34
N GLU A 62 1.97 18.22 30.06
CA GLU A 62 2.76 17.41 30.98
C GLU A 62 1.86 16.85 32.09
N PRO A 63 1.96 15.55 32.42
CA PRO A 63 1.25 14.97 33.55
C PRO A 63 1.55 15.76 34.84
N GLY A 64 0.57 15.92 35.71
CA GLY A 64 0.75 16.66 36.97
C GLY A 64 1.89 16.13 37.86
N ASP A 65 2.15 14.82 37.82
CA ASP A 65 3.23 14.15 38.56
C ASP A 65 4.55 14.05 37.76
N GLY A 66 4.60 14.61 36.56
CA GLY A 66 5.73 14.56 35.62
C GLY A 66 5.81 13.29 34.77
N TRP A 67 6.60 13.35 33.70
CA TRP A 67 6.70 12.26 32.72
C TRP A 67 7.25 10.95 33.29
N GLN A 68 8.25 11.00 34.16
CA GLN A 68 8.87 9.79 34.71
C GLN A 68 7.87 8.99 35.56
N ALA A 69 7.13 9.67 36.45
CA ALA A 69 6.12 9.02 37.28
C ALA A 69 5.01 8.39 36.44
N GLU A 70 4.61 9.06 35.36
CA GLU A 70 3.61 8.54 34.43
C GLU A 70 4.10 7.31 33.64
N ILE A 71 5.35 7.34 33.17
CA ILE A 71 5.99 6.20 32.50
C ILE A 71 6.06 5.00 33.45
N ASP A 72 6.57 5.21 34.68
CA ASP A 72 6.67 4.17 35.69
C ASP A 72 5.29 3.58 36.01
N ARG A 73 4.27 4.44 36.15
CA ARG A 73 2.88 4.04 36.39
C ARG A 73 2.34 3.16 35.25
N VAL A 74 2.47 3.61 34.00
CA VAL A 74 1.92 2.89 32.84
C VAL A 74 2.66 1.58 32.59
N PHE A 75 3.99 1.55 32.70
CA PHE A 75 4.74 0.32 32.47
C PHE A 75 4.75 -0.66 33.66
N ALA A 76 4.47 -0.20 34.88
CA ALA A 76 4.24 -1.09 36.03
C ALA A 76 2.85 -1.74 35.99
N ALA A 77 1.86 -1.08 35.39
CA ALA A 77 0.50 -1.62 35.27
C ALA A 77 0.44 -2.72 34.20
N ARG A 78 0.32 -3.98 34.64
CA ARG A 78 0.24 -5.18 33.79
C ARG A 78 -0.91 -5.16 32.76
N GLU A 79 -1.89 -4.28 32.94
CA GLU A 79 -3.08 -4.12 32.09
C GLU A 79 -3.07 -2.83 31.24
N ALA A 80 -2.08 -1.93 31.40
CA ALA A 80 -2.09 -0.60 30.77
C ALA A 80 -1.65 -0.58 29.30
N HIS A 81 -1.69 -1.72 28.59
CA HIS A 81 -1.34 -1.83 27.17
C HIS A 81 -2.38 -1.21 26.20
N GLY A 82 -3.30 -0.38 26.71
CA GLY A 82 -4.34 0.31 25.97
C GLY A 82 -3.88 1.64 25.38
N GLU A 83 -4.70 2.69 25.55
CA GLU A 83 -4.54 3.98 24.86
C GLU A 83 -3.33 4.80 25.31
N GLN A 84 -2.88 4.55 26.54
CA GLN A 84 -1.86 5.33 27.21
C GLN A 84 -0.46 5.13 26.62
N VAL A 85 -0.11 3.91 26.19
CA VAL A 85 1.24 3.65 25.68
C VAL A 85 1.51 4.35 24.35
N PRO A 86 0.65 4.27 23.31
CA PRO A 86 0.80 5.08 22.10
C PRO A 86 0.97 6.58 22.37
N TRP A 87 0.18 7.11 23.29
CA TRP A 87 0.24 8.52 23.67
C TRP A 87 1.58 8.85 24.36
N LEU A 88 2.03 8.04 25.32
CA LEU A 88 3.32 8.24 25.99
C LEU A 88 4.49 8.24 25.01
N LEU A 89 4.53 7.26 24.12
CA LEU A 89 5.57 7.17 23.09
C LEU A 89 5.55 8.36 22.12
N ALA A 90 4.40 9.03 21.97
CA ALA A 90 4.23 10.19 21.10
C ALA A 90 4.48 11.54 21.81
N ALA A 91 4.14 11.66 23.10
CA ALA A 91 4.12 12.91 23.86
C ALA A 91 5.37 13.13 24.75
N ALA A 92 5.78 12.11 25.50
CA ALA A 92 6.81 12.25 26.53
C ALA A 92 8.17 12.62 25.92
N PRO A 93 9.12 13.20 26.68
CA PRO A 93 10.50 13.43 26.21
C PRO A 93 11.15 12.15 25.68
N PHE A 94 11.87 12.25 24.55
CA PHE A 94 12.35 11.06 23.83
C PHE A 94 13.34 10.23 24.61
N GLU A 95 14.19 10.87 25.40
CA GLU A 95 15.19 10.24 26.23
C GLU A 95 14.56 9.31 27.28
N LEU A 96 13.33 9.61 27.71
CA LEU A 96 12.60 8.80 28.69
C LEU A 96 11.90 7.60 28.05
N VAL A 97 11.44 7.72 26.80
CA VAL A 97 10.67 6.66 26.12
C VAL A 97 11.49 5.81 25.15
N GLU A 98 12.70 6.24 24.77
CA GLU A 98 13.59 5.49 23.89
C GLU A 98 13.82 4.03 24.37
N PRO A 99 14.10 3.75 25.67
CA PRO A 99 14.30 2.39 26.16
C PRO A 99 13.09 1.47 25.93
N TYR A 100 11.89 2.04 25.83
CA TYR A 100 10.64 1.33 25.64
C TYR A 100 10.31 1.07 24.17
N GLY A 101 11.18 1.43 23.22
CA GLY A 101 10.94 1.16 21.79
C GLY A 101 10.66 -0.31 21.45
N HIS A 102 11.09 -1.25 22.30
CA HIS A 102 10.79 -2.67 22.15
C HIS A 102 9.29 -3.00 22.28
N VAL A 103 8.51 -2.18 22.99
CA VAL A 103 7.06 -2.40 23.16
C VAL A 103 6.23 -1.99 21.93
N LEU A 104 6.80 -1.24 20.97
CA LEU A 104 6.09 -0.84 19.75
C LEU A 104 5.45 -2.01 19.00
N ASN A 105 6.07 -3.17 19.04
CA ASN A 105 5.58 -4.34 18.32
C ASN A 105 4.45 -5.09 19.04
N SER A 106 4.26 -4.86 20.35
CA SER A 106 3.20 -5.47 21.16
C SER A 106 1.96 -4.59 21.34
N ILE A 107 2.03 -3.31 20.96
CA ILE A 107 0.94 -2.35 21.13
C ILE A 107 -0.03 -2.40 19.94
N ASP A 108 -1.33 -2.33 20.23
CA ASP A 108 -2.36 -2.03 19.24
C ASP A 108 -2.57 -0.52 19.13
N PHE A 109 -2.34 0.01 17.93
CA PHE A 109 -2.57 1.41 17.59
C PHE A 109 -3.95 1.66 16.95
N GLY A 110 -4.81 0.63 16.91
CA GLY A 110 -6.17 0.75 16.38
C GLY A 110 -6.97 1.89 17.04
N GLY A 111 -7.61 2.72 16.22
CA GLY A 111 -8.43 3.85 16.69
C GLY A 111 -7.63 5.05 17.19
N ARG A 112 -6.29 5.07 17.07
CA ARG A 112 -5.48 6.25 17.39
C ARG A 112 -5.54 7.26 16.26
N GLY A 113 -5.48 8.53 16.65
CA GLY A 113 -5.37 9.63 15.71
C GLY A 113 -4.08 9.57 14.92
N LEU A 114 -4.16 9.92 13.64
CA LEU A 114 -3.04 9.99 12.71
C LEU A 114 -1.83 10.78 13.24
N SER A 115 -2.05 11.83 14.05
CA SER A 115 -0.97 12.61 14.67
C SER A 115 -0.09 11.78 15.60
N THR A 116 -0.68 10.92 16.44
CA THR A 116 0.04 10.03 17.34
C THR A 116 0.93 9.07 16.55
N LEU A 117 0.39 8.46 15.49
CA LEU A 117 1.13 7.54 14.63
C LEU A 117 2.31 8.23 13.94
N ARG A 118 2.10 9.43 13.42
CA ARG A 118 3.15 10.23 12.76
C ARG A 118 4.28 10.59 13.71
N ARG A 119 3.97 11.04 14.93
CA ARG A 119 4.98 11.33 15.96
C ARG A 119 5.78 10.09 16.32
N VAL A 120 5.11 8.96 16.59
CA VAL A 120 5.79 7.71 16.92
C VAL A 120 6.71 7.27 15.78
N LEU A 121 6.25 7.32 14.53
CA LEU A 121 7.09 6.96 13.39
C LEU A 121 8.30 7.90 13.24
N ALA A 122 8.09 9.21 13.38
CA ALA A 122 9.17 10.20 13.27
C ALA A 122 10.24 10.02 14.35
N ARG A 123 9.84 9.66 15.57
CA ARG A 123 10.72 9.53 16.74
C ARG A 123 11.45 8.19 16.78
N PHE A 124 10.76 7.09 16.49
CA PHE A 124 11.31 5.74 16.59
C PHE A 124 11.85 5.18 15.27
N GLY A 125 11.57 5.85 14.15
CA GLY A 125 12.09 5.48 12.84
C GLY A 125 11.74 4.04 12.46
N ASP A 126 12.73 3.28 12.00
CA ASP A 126 12.56 1.92 11.49
C ASP A 126 11.91 0.97 12.51
N LYS A 127 12.15 1.19 13.81
CA LYS A 127 11.56 0.39 14.90
C LYS A 127 10.03 0.44 14.90
N ALA A 128 9.43 1.52 14.38
CA ALA A 128 7.99 1.71 14.33
C ALA A 128 7.33 1.25 13.03
N VAL A 129 8.10 0.93 11.97
CA VAL A 129 7.52 0.72 10.63
C VAL A 129 6.54 -0.46 10.60
N THR A 130 6.90 -1.59 11.20
CA THR A 130 6.04 -2.78 11.24
C THR A 130 4.69 -2.50 11.91
N VAL A 131 4.67 -1.70 12.97
CA VAL A 131 3.42 -1.35 13.65
C VAL A 131 2.60 -0.33 12.85
N MET A 132 3.24 0.60 12.13
CA MET A 132 2.53 1.54 11.23
C MET A 132 1.84 0.81 10.07
N VAL A 133 2.51 -0.18 9.47
CA VAL A 133 1.90 -1.03 8.43
C VAL A 133 0.67 -1.75 8.96
N ARG A 134 0.75 -2.34 10.16
CA ARG A 134 -0.41 -3.00 10.81
C ARG A 134 -1.54 -2.03 11.12
N ALA A 135 -1.22 -0.82 11.60
CA ALA A 135 -2.21 0.21 11.90
C ALA A 135 -3.01 0.61 10.64
N ALA A 136 -2.32 0.89 9.52
CA ALA A 136 -2.95 1.22 8.24
C ALA A 136 -3.69 0.03 7.59
N GLN A 137 -3.27 -1.21 7.89
CA GLN A 137 -4.02 -2.40 7.47
C GLN A 137 -5.37 -2.50 8.16
N ARG A 138 -5.39 -2.23 9.46
CA ARG A 138 -6.59 -2.31 10.31
C ARG A 138 -7.54 -1.16 10.04
N ASP A 139 -7.01 0.05 9.93
CA ASP A 139 -7.77 1.28 9.77
C ASP A 139 -7.28 2.09 8.55
N PRO A 140 -8.07 2.11 7.46
CA PRO A 140 -7.76 2.88 6.25
C PRO A 140 -7.55 4.38 6.50
N ASP A 141 -8.12 4.98 7.54
CA ASP A 141 -7.95 6.41 7.83
C ASP A 141 -6.51 6.74 8.26
N ASN A 142 -5.73 5.72 8.63
CA ASN A 142 -4.32 5.85 8.95
C ASN A 142 -3.39 5.66 7.74
N ALA A 143 -3.90 5.49 6.52
CA ALA A 143 -3.12 5.24 5.31
C ALA A 143 -1.93 6.20 5.15
N SER A 144 -2.16 7.50 5.33
CA SER A 144 -1.13 8.52 5.12
C SER A 144 0.06 8.45 6.07
N VAL A 145 0.02 7.64 7.16
CA VAL A 145 1.22 7.38 7.98
C VAL A 145 2.28 6.57 7.21
N LEU A 146 1.89 5.85 6.16
CA LEU A 146 2.82 5.08 5.34
C LEU A 146 3.48 5.90 4.23
N LEU A 147 3.19 7.20 4.09
CA LEU A 147 3.82 8.05 3.07
C LEU A 147 5.36 7.95 3.03
N PRO A 148 6.11 7.90 4.15
CA PRO A 148 7.55 7.70 4.13
C PRO A 148 7.96 6.22 4.17
N VAL A 149 7.02 5.28 4.26
CA VAL A 149 7.32 3.84 4.40
C VAL A 149 7.31 3.18 3.04
N ASP A 150 8.44 2.60 2.66
CA ASP A 150 8.59 1.70 1.51
C ASP A 150 8.61 0.22 1.94
N GLY A 151 8.57 -0.69 0.96
CA GLY A 151 8.70 -2.12 1.13
C GLY A 151 7.43 -2.89 0.77
N THR A 152 7.56 -4.20 0.59
CA THR A 152 6.50 -5.04 0.00
C THR A 152 5.19 -5.01 0.80
N ALA A 153 5.28 -4.95 2.13
CA ALA A 153 4.10 -4.87 2.96
C ALA A 153 3.33 -3.54 2.74
N ALA A 154 4.04 -2.41 2.64
CA ALA A 154 3.44 -1.10 2.37
C ALA A 154 2.83 -1.04 0.96
N THR A 155 3.54 -1.59 -0.05
CA THR A 155 3.05 -1.70 -1.43
C THR A 155 1.67 -2.35 -1.49
N PHE A 156 1.47 -3.51 -0.83
CA PHE A 156 0.18 -4.21 -0.90
C PHE A 156 -0.92 -3.56 -0.05
N VAL A 157 -0.56 -2.87 1.04
CA VAL A 157 -1.52 -2.05 1.79
C VAL A 157 -2.03 -0.93 0.91
N MET A 158 -1.12 -0.19 0.27
CA MET A 158 -1.47 0.94 -0.60
C MET A 158 -2.21 0.50 -1.87
N ALA A 159 -1.84 -0.63 -2.46
CA ALA A 159 -2.57 -1.25 -3.57
C ALA A 159 -4.03 -1.56 -3.18
N ARG A 160 -4.27 -2.09 -1.98
CA ARG A 160 -5.63 -2.35 -1.48
C ARG A 160 -6.39 -1.04 -1.27
N LEU A 161 -5.75 -0.04 -0.69
CA LEU A 161 -6.35 1.25 -0.36
C LEU A 161 -6.67 2.11 -1.58
N LEU A 162 -5.95 1.93 -2.70
CA LEU A 162 -6.26 2.57 -3.98
C LEU A 162 -7.69 2.30 -4.48
N ARG A 163 -8.30 1.19 -4.05
CA ARG A 163 -9.66 0.79 -4.46
C ARG A 163 -10.76 1.46 -3.61
N GLY A 164 -10.40 2.09 -2.49
CA GLY A 164 -11.34 2.74 -1.60
C GLY A 164 -11.51 4.21 -1.95
N TYR A 165 -12.75 4.72 -2.00
CA TYR A 165 -13.01 6.11 -2.39
C TYR A 165 -12.34 7.15 -1.47
N ARG A 166 -12.26 6.90 -0.15
CA ARG A 166 -11.61 7.81 0.81
C ARG A 166 -10.09 7.74 0.76
N THR A 167 -9.56 6.56 0.50
CA THR A 167 -8.13 6.25 0.62
C THR A 167 -7.39 6.23 -0.71
N GLN A 168 -8.11 6.35 -1.82
CA GLN A 168 -7.51 6.38 -3.15
C GLN A 168 -6.49 7.51 -3.29
N ARG A 169 -6.78 8.69 -2.73
CA ARG A 169 -5.86 9.82 -2.75
C ARG A 169 -4.53 9.49 -2.07
N ASP A 170 -4.56 8.88 -0.89
CA ASP A 170 -3.35 8.52 -0.15
C ASP A 170 -2.57 7.41 -0.87
N GLY A 171 -3.28 6.41 -1.43
CA GLY A 171 -2.66 5.38 -2.26
C GLY A 171 -1.94 5.97 -3.47
N LEU A 172 -2.59 6.88 -4.21
CA LEU A 172 -2.00 7.53 -5.38
C LEU A 172 -0.79 8.40 -4.99
N ALA A 173 -0.89 9.16 -3.89
CA ALA A 173 0.22 9.96 -3.38
C ALA A 173 1.41 9.07 -2.97
N TRP A 174 1.15 7.92 -2.35
CA TRP A 174 2.19 6.96 -2.01
C TRP A 174 2.86 6.37 -3.25
N PHE A 175 2.11 5.91 -4.24
CA PHE A 175 2.69 5.36 -5.48
C PHE A 175 3.45 6.41 -6.29
N ALA A 176 2.99 7.66 -6.31
CA ALA A 176 3.73 8.74 -6.96
C ALA A 176 5.15 8.90 -6.40
N ARG A 177 5.34 8.62 -5.09
CA ARG A 177 6.62 8.66 -4.41
C ARG A 177 7.44 7.37 -4.54
N HIS A 178 6.77 6.22 -4.50
CA HIS A 178 7.42 4.90 -4.35
C HIS A 178 7.26 3.99 -5.57
N ILE A 179 6.85 4.50 -6.73
CA ILE A 179 6.62 3.63 -7.90
C ILE A 179 7.86 2.82 -8.30
N GLY A 180 9.06 3.38 -8.16
CA GLY A 180 10.30 2.70 -8.51
C GLY A 180 10.59 1.45 -7.67
N THR A 181 10.19 1.45 -6.39
CA THR A 181 10.39 0.32 -5.47
C THR A 181 9.17 -0.59 -5.41
N ALA A 182 7.98 -0.05 -5.64
CA ALA A 182 6.72 -0.78 -5.60
C ALA A 182 6.38 -1.53 -6.89
N ALA A 183 6.78 -1.01 -8.06
CA ALA A 183 6.50 -1.65 -9.36
C ALA A 183 7.03 -3.09 -9.43
N PRO A 184 8.25 -3.41 -8.95
CA PRO A 184 8.73 -4.79 -8.96
C PRO A 184 7.86 -5.77 -8.17
N ASP A 185 7.38 -5.36 -7.00
CA ASP A 185 6.51 -6.20 -6.17
C ASP A 185 5.15 -6.43 -6.83
N LEU A 186 4.59 -5.39 -7.48
CA LEU A 186 3.35 -5.50 -8.22
C LEU A 186 3.49 -6.38 -9.46
N VAL A 187 4.56 -6.21 -10.25
CA VAL A 187 4.81 -7.00 -11.46
C VAL A 187 5.03 -8.46 -11.09
N ALA A 188 5.87 -8.76 -10.10
CA ALA A 188 6.09 -10.12 -9.62
C ALA A 188 4.77 -10.76 -9.13
N ALA A 189 3.99 -10.04 -8.33
CA ALA A 189 2.70 -10.57 -7.85
C ALA A 189 1.66 -10.74 -8.97
N ALA A 190 1.71 -9.93 -10.02
CA ALA A 190 0.80 -10.01 -11.15
C ALA A 190 0.99 -11.30 -11.98
N VAL A 191 2.20 -11.87 -11.99
CA VAL A 191 2.49 -13.10 -12.76
C VAL A 191 2.61 -14.34 -11.87
N ASP A 192 3.02 -14.20 -10.61
CA ASP A 192 3.34 -15.35 -9.75
C ASP A 192 2.34 -15.57 -8.60
N ALA A 193 1.76 -14.51 -8.04
CA ALA A 193 1.00 -14.63 -6.80
C ALA A 193 -0.32 -15.41 -6.95
N PRO A 194 -0.90 -15.94 -5.85
CA PRO A 194 -2.23 -16.54 -5.85
C PRO A 194 -3.31 -15.59 -6.37
N GLN A 195 -4.43 -16.16 -6.85
CA GLN A 195 -5.47 -15.43 -7.60
C GLN A 195 -5.89 -14.08 -6.99
N ARG A 196 -6.11 -14.01 -5.67
CA ARG A 196 -6.54 -12.76 -5.01
C ARG A 196 -5.47 -11.67 -5.08
N GLN A 197 -4.22 -12.00 -4.74
CA GLN A 197 -3.10 -11.06 -4.77
C GLN A 197 -2.74 -10.69 -6.21
N ARG A 198 -2.79 -11.66 -7.13
CA ARG A 198 -2.62 -11.43 -8.57
C ARG A 198 -3.64 -10.43 -9.12
N THR A 199 -4.91 -10.61 -8.75
CA THR A 199 -6.00 -9.71 -9.18
C THR A 199 -5.80 -8.30 -8.63
N LEU A 200 -5.41 -8.19 -7.36
CA LEU A 200 -5.07 -6.90 -6.74
C LEU A 200 -3.93 -6.21 -7.50
N ALA A 201 -2.84 -6.95 -7.77
CA ALA A 201 -1.69 -6.44 -8.49
C ALA A 201 -2.06 -5.96 -9.90
N TRP A 202 -2.76 -6.77 -10.70
CA TRP A 202 -3.21 -6.34 -12.04
C TRP A 202 -4.12 -5.12 -12.03
N THR A 203 -5.06 -5.05 -11.09
CA THR A 203 -5.97 -3.89 -10.98
C THR A 203 -5.19 -2.63 -10.61
N THR A 204 -4.19 -2.79 -9.74
CA THR A 204 -3.31 -1.69 -9.33
C THR A 204 -2.44 -1.23 -10.49
N LEU A 205 -1.80 -2.14 -11.22
CA LEU A 205 -1.01 -1.82 -12.42
C LEU A 205 -1.84 -1.13 -13.50
N ASP A 206 -3.08 -1.58 -13.76
CA ASP A 206 -3.99 -0.88 -14.69
C ASP A 206 -4.27 0.55 -14.24
N THR A 207 -4.61 0.73 -12.96
CA THR A 207 -4.86 2.06 -12.38
C THR A 207 -3.63 2.97 -12.51
N LEU A 208 -2.45 2.48 -12.10
CA LEU A 208 -1.20 3.23 -12.14
C LEU A 208 -0.76 3.56 -13.57
N SER A 209 -0.99 2.65 -14.52
CA SER A 209 -0.68 2.90 -15.95
C SER A 209 -1.48 4.06 -16.52
N ARG A 210 -2.73 4.23 -16.09
CA ARG A 210 -3.64 5.29 -16.55
C ARG A 210 -3.32 6.66 -15.94
N VAL A 211 -2.67 6.68 -14.79
CA VAL A 211 -2.27 7.93 -14.10
C VAL A 211 -0.81 8.31 -14.35
N GLY A 212 -0.16 7.71 -15.36
CA GLY A 212 1.15 8.15 -15.84
C GLY A 212 2.34 7.26 -15.43
N HIS A 213 2.13 6.15 -14.73
CA HIS A 213 3.22 5.25 -14.32
C HIS A 213 3.51 4.11 -15.31
N ARG A 214 2.99 4.20 -16.55
CA ARG A 214 3.12 3.14 -17.54
C ARG A 214 4.58 2.81 -17.88
N GLU A 215 5.43 3.82 -18.06
CA GLU A 215 6.84 3.64 -18.41
C GLU A 215 7.59 2.87 -17.31
N ALA A 216 7.47 3.31 -16.05
CA ALA A 216 8.08 2.62 -14.91
C ALA A 216 7.65 1.14 -14.82
N ILE A 217 6.36 0.86 -15.03
CA ILE A 217 5.83 -0.51 -15.04
C ILE A 217 6.45 -1.33 -16.18
N HIS A 218 6.57 -0.77 -17.39
CA HIS A 218 7.16 -1.46 -18.54
C HIS A 218 8.67 -1.69 -18.34
N CYS A 219 9.42 -0.71 -17.86
CA CYS A 219 10.85 -0.85 -17.55
C CYS A 219 11.09 -1.99 -16.55
N THR A 220 10.35 -2.00 -15.44
CA THR A 220 10.42 -3.08 -14.45
C THR A 220 10.02 -4.43 -15.03
N ALA A 221 8.98 -4.50 -15.86
CA ALA A 221 8.59 -5.75 -16.49
C ALA A 221 9.67 -6.29 -17.45
N ALA A 222 10.36 -5.41 -18.16
CA ALA A 222 11.49 -5.76 -19.02
C ALA A 222 12.68 -6.33 -18.22
N GLU A 223 12.95 -5.80 -17.02
CA GLU A 223 13.99 -6.32 -16.12
C GLU A 223 13.72 -7.77 -15.68
N PHE A 224 12.44 -8.16 -15.53
CA PHE A 224 12.07 -9.55 -15.24
C PHE A 224 12.07 -10.47 -16.47
N GLY A 225 12.24 -9.93 -17.68
CA GLY A 225 12.37 -10.68 -18.92
C GLY A 225 11.23 -10.44 -19.93
N ALA A 226 11.50 -10.83 -21.18
CA ALA A 226 10.62 -10.55 -22.33
C ALA A 226 9.19 -11.12 -22.16
N ASP A 227 9.05 -12.30 -21.55
CA ASP A 227 7.74 -12.93 -21.32
C ASP A 227 6.88 -12.12 -20.34
N VAL A 228 7.48 -11.57 -19.29
CA VAL A 228 6.80 -10.73 -18.29
C VAL A 228 6.38 -9.40 -18.93
N LEU A 229 7.29 -8.77 -19.69
CA LEU A 229 6.97 -7.57 -20.45
C LEU A 229 5.79 -7.80 -21.40
N ALA A 230 5.83 -8.86 -22.22
CA ALA A 230 4.76 -9.18 -23.16
C ALA A 230 3.41 -9.41 -22.46
N ALA A 231 3.41 -10.06 -21.30
CA ALA A 231 2.21 -10.26 -20.49
C ALA A 231 1.64 -8.94 -19.96
N VAL A 232 2.51 -8.05 -19.43
CA VAL A 232 2.13 -6.73 -18.93
C VAL A 232 1.58 -5.86 -20.07
N GLU A 233 2.27 -5.80 -21.21
CA GLU A 233 1.83 -5.04 -22.38
C GLU A 233 0.47 -5.49 -22.87
N THR A 234 0.27 -6.81 -23.01
CA THR A 234 -1.00 -7.40 -23.44
C THR A 234 -2.13 -7.01 -22.49
N ARG A 235 -1.87 -7.05 -21.17
CA ARG A 235 -2.88 -6.78 -20.14
C ARG A 235 -3.24 -5.30 -20.01
N LEU A 236 -2.26 -4.41 -20.21
CA LEU A 236 -2.40 -2.96 -20.07
C LEU A 236 -2.69 -2.23 -21.40
N ARG A 237 -3.10 -2.96 -22.45
CA ARG A 237 -3.56 -2.31 -23.68
C ARG A 237 -4.77 -1.42 -23.39
N PRO A 238 -4.77 -0.15 -23.87
CA PRO A 238 -5.94 0.70 -23.73
C PRO A 238 -7.11 -0.02 -24.42
N ARG A 239 -8.23 -0.17 -23.69
CA ARG A 239 -9.46 -0.67 -24.30
C ARG A 239 -9.85 0.33 -25.38
N GLN A 240 -9.86 -0.10 -26.63
CA GLN A 240 -10.41 0.70 -27.71
C GLN A 240 -11.87 1.00 -27.33
N SER A 241 -12.19 2.27 -27.12
CA SER A 241 -13.56 2.73 -26.95
C SER A 241 -14.29 2.45 -28.26
N ALA A 242 -15.21 1.48 -28.23
CA ALA A 242 -16.18 1.25 -29.29
C ALA A 242 -17.31 2.28 -29.21
#